data_AF-A0A7S0BYZ5-F1
#
_entry.id   AF-A0A7S0BYZ5-F1
#
_cell.length_a   1.000
_cell.length_b   1.000
_cell.length_c   1.000
_cell.angle_alpha   90.00
_cell.angle_beta   90.00
_cell.angle_gamma   90.00
#
_symmetry.space_group_name_H-M   'P 1'
#
loop_
_entity.id
_entity.type
_entity.pdbx_description
1 polymer ?
#
loop_
_entity_poly.entity_id
_entity_poly.type
_entity_poly.pdbx_seq_one_letter_code
_entity_poly.pdbx_strand_id
1 'polypeptide(L)'
;INTGKPIHVVFSDVDGTLAHYPALVQEYSKKGKKLLKLPPSSTGMCGVLSLETLSLCSQIRRMPVTNNENHDSFLEAPKSVQSVNANKKSNAAGKTVKFVIISGMRTRTLLQRIPFLPSADAYCCEGGGRIFYQIPVGKPKNGETTSIIDDSGEEADVENKTMGTALPEIYESRNEEGAVQGHFRLQEDMEWRKIMGHVSAAGPDGYDGIVDIQKRDGLLWSFARKLVKMGWVIDYSGYGTCFRVHRGKQLHKAKQSKEIFDVELPNLKPAGLACSTNLGCVDFYPDRSGKKNW
;
A
#
# COMPACT_ATOMS: atom_id res chain seq x y z
N ILE A 1 -23.73 3.50 0.15
CA ILE A 1 -23.71 2.30 1.02
C ILE A 1 -24.18 2.74 2.40
N ASN A 2 -25.44 2.51 2.75
CA ASN A 2 -25.93 2.69 4.12
C ASN A 2 -26.30 1.30 4.65
N THR A 3 -25.40 0.67 5.40
CA THR A 3 -25.59 -0.72 5.88
C THR A 3 -26.23 -0.79 7.26
N GLY A 4 -26.52 0.34 7.92
CA GLY A 4 -26.97 0.30 9.31
C GLY A 4 -25.88 -0.07 10.32
N LYS A 5 -24.67 -0.47 9.86
CA LYS A 5 -23.63 -1.04 10.72
C LYS A 5 -22.52 -0.02 11.02
N PRO A 6 -21.94 -0.05 12.23
CA PRO A 6 -20.75 0.75 12.55
C PRO A 6 -19.62 0.45 11.57
N ILE A 7 -19.03 1.51 11.02
CA ILE A 7 -17.80 1.40 10.22
C ILE A 7 -16.63 1.33 11.20
N HIS A 8 -15.96 0.18 11.24
CA HIS A 8 -14.78 -0.02 12.09
C HIS A 8 -13.46 0.18 11.34
N VAL A 9 -13.45 -0.15 10.05
CA VAL A 9 -12.24 -0.16 9.22
C VAL A 9 -12.56 0.39 7.85
N VAL A 10 -11.70 1.25 7.33
CA VAL A 10 -11.73 1.77 5.96
C VAL A 10 -10.45 1.32 5.26
N PHE A 11 -10.62 0.62 4.14
CA PHE A 11 -9.53 0.24 3.25
C PHE A 11 -9.48 1.20 2.08
N SER A 12 -8.31 1.73 1.76
CA SER A 12 -8.12 2.59 0.60
C SER A 12 -7.02 2.03 -0.29
N ASP A 13 -7.30 1.91 -1.58
CA ASP A 13 -6.25 1.75 -2.58
C ASP A 13 -5.43 3.05 -2.67
N VAL A 14 -4.22 2.97 -3.22
CA VAL A 14 -3.39 4.15 -3.50
C VAL A 14 -3.58 4.61 -4.93
N ASP A 15 -3.30 3.75 -5.91
CA ASP A 15 -3.19 4.16 -7.31
C ASP A 15 -4.57 4.31 -7.95
N GLY A 16 -4.94 5.52 -8.37
CA GLY A 16 -6.25 5.84 -8.93
C GLY A 16 -7.31 6.18 -7.89
N THR A 17 -7.02 5.97 -6.60
CA THR A 17 -7.91 6.35 -5.47
C THR A 17 -7.37 7.54 -4.69
N LEU A 18 -6.20 7.37 -4.05
CA LEU A 18 -5.56 8.46 -3.32
C LEU A 18 -4.65 9.26 -4.26
N ALA A 19 -3.76 8.54 -4.94
CA ALA A 19 -2.76 9.11 -5.84
C ALA A 19 -3.21 8.98 -7.30
N HIS A 20 -3.00 10.04 -8.09
CA HIS A 20 -3.29 10.04 -9.52
C HIS A 20 -2.02 10.26 -10.33
N TYR A 21 -2.02 9.79 -11.58
CA TYR A 21 -0.89 9.88 -12.51
C TYR A 21 -1.30 10.68 -13.74
N PRO A 22 -1.44 12.01 -13.62
CA PRO A 22 -1.84 12.82 -14.76
C PRO A 22 -0.72 12.84 -15.80
N ALA A 23 -1.09 12.76 -17.08
CA ALA A 23 -0.14 12.97 -18.18
C ALA A 23 0.53 14.35 -18.07
N LEU A 24 -0.24 15.36 -17.60
CA LEU A 24 0.22 16.72 -17.39
C LEU A 24 -0.16 17.17 -15.97
N VAL A 25 0.78 17.05 -15.02
CA VAL A 25 0.62 17.53 -13.62
C VAL A 25 0.18 19.00 -13.58
N GLN A 26 0.66 19.80 -14.53
CA GLN A 26 0.37 21.23 -14.64
C GLN A 26 -1.14 21.54 -14.76
N GLU A 27 -1.94 20.64 -15.35
CA GLU A 27 -3.37 20.86 -15.51
C GLU A 27 -4.12 20.85 -14.17
N TYR A 28 -3.64 20.06 -13.20
CA TYR A 28 -4.26 19.97 -11.89
C TYR A 28 -3.91 21.18 -11.01
N SER A 29 -2.71 21.76 -11.18
CA SER A 29 -2.29 22.97 -10.49
C SER A 29 -3.10 24.20 -10.90
N LYS A 30 -3.60 24.26 -12.15
CA LYS A 30 -4.41 25.40 -12.66
C LYS A 30 -5.72 25.62 -11.90
N LYS A 31 -6.21 24.61 -11.17
CA LYS A 31 -7.45 24.71 -10.37
C LYS A 31 -7.23 25.24 -8.95
N GLY A 32 -6.05 25.80 -8.65
CA GLY A 32 -5.71 26.31 -7.31
C GLY A 32 -5.58 25.22 -6.23
N LYS A 33 -5.66 23.93 -6.62
CA LYS A 33 -5.47 22.82 -5.68
C LYS A 33 -3.99 22.67 -5.36
N LYS A 34 -3.65 22.65 -4.07
CA LYS A 34 -2.31 22.30 -3.62
C LYS A 34 -2.09 20.79 -3.82
N LEU A 35 -1.03 20.43 -4.53
CA LEU A 35 -0.67 19.05 -4.88
C LEU A 35 0.67 18.69 -4.25
N LEU A 36 0.75 17.48 -3.71
CA LEU A 36 1.97 16.84 -3.23
C LEU A 36 2.44 15.84 -4.29
N LYS A 37 3.68 15.99 -4.77
CA LYS A 37 4.30 15.04 -5.69
C LYS A 37 4.90 13.87 -4.89
N LEU A 38 4.64 12.66 -5.34
CA LEU A 38 5.23 11.45 -4.79
C LEU A 38 6.59 11.16 -5.42
N PRO A 39 7.52 10.52 -4.70
CA PRO A 39 8.71 9.93 -5.31
C PRO A 39 8.36 9.03 -6.50
N PRO A 40 9.18 9.06 -7.57
CA PRO A 40 8.93 8.22 -8.75
C PRO A 40 8.98 6.74 -8.38
N SER A 41 8.13 5.94 -9.02
CA SER A 41 8.24 4.48 -8.95
C SER A 41 9.51 4.00 -9.66
N SER A 42 9.84 2.71 -9.57
CA SER A 42 10.91 2.11 -10.38
C SER A 42 10.67 2.18 -11.89
N THR A 43 9.46 2.50 -12.34
CA THR A 43 9.13 2.78 -13.75
C THR A 43 9.26 4.27 -14.11
N GLY A 44 9.69 5.11 -13.16
CA GLY A 44 9.80 6.57 -13.32
C GLY A 44 8.48 7.32 -13.14
N MET A 45 7.36 6.64 -12.90
CA MET A 45 6.06 7.29 -12.77
C MET A 45 5.94 8.04 -11.45
N CYS A 46 5.69 9.34 -11.53
CA CYS A 46 5.44 10.23 -10.38
C CYS A 46 3.93 10.37 -10.18
N GLY A 47 3.44 9.96 -9.01
CA GLY A 47 2.05 10.19 -8.62
C GLY A 47 1.87 11.55 -7.96
N VAL A 48 0.65 12.06 -7.94
CA VAL A 48 0.28 13.27 -7.20
C VAL A 48 -0.87 12.99 -6.24
N LEU A 49 -0.80 13.59 -5.06
CA LEU A 49 -1.84 13.58 -4.02
C LEU A 49 -2.35 15.00 -3.81
N SER A 50 -3.66 15.17 -3.64
CA SER A 50 -4.19 16.47 -3.22
C SER A 50 -4.13 16.60 -1.70
N LEU A 51 -3.88 17.81 -1.19
CA LEU A 51 -3.97 18.06 0.27
C LEU A 51 -5.40 17.85 0.80
N GLU A 52 -6.41 18.06 -0.04
CA GLU A 52 -7.81 17.76 0.27
C GLU A 52 -8.01 16.27 0.57
N THR A 53 -7.45 15.38 -0.25
CA THR A 53 -7.48 13.92 -0.03
C THR A 53 -6.83 13.55 1.31
N LEU A 54 -5.67 14.15 1.64
CA LEU A 54 -4.99 13.91 2.91
C LEU A 54 -5.84 14.36 4.11
N SER A 55 -6.48 15.54 4.00
CA SER A 55 -7.39 16.06 5.01
C SER A 55 -8.59 15.13 5.24
N LEU A 56 -9.22 14.65 4.17
CA LEU A 56 -10.34 13.71 4.26
C LEU A 56 -9.93 12.38 4.93
N CYS A 57 -8.75 11.83 4.59
CA CYS A 57 -8.24 10.63 5.26
C CYS A 57 -8.01 10.86 6.76
N SER A 58 -7.51 12.03 7.13
CA SER A 58 -7.32 12.41 8.54
C SER A 58 -8.65 12.55 9.28
N GLN A 59 -9.67 13.14 8.63
CA GLN A 59 -11.03 13.23 9.17
C GLN A 59 -11.62 11.84 9.42
N ILE A 60 -11.55 10.93 8.44
CA ILE A 60 -12.04 9.54 8.56
C ILE A 60 -11.47 8.87 9.82
N ARG A 61 -10.16 9.01 10.06
CA ARG A 61 -9.49 8.41 11.23
C ARG A 61 -9.90 9.00 12.57
N ARG A 62 -10.39 10.23 12.58
CA ARG A 62 -10.91 10.90 13.79
C ARG A 62 -12.39 10.64 14.01
N MET A 63 -13.08 10.01 13.05
CA MET A 63 -14.49 9.68 13.20
C MET A 63 -14.65 8.68 14.37
N PRO A 64 -15.56 8.97 15.32
CA PRO A 64 -15.92 7.99 16.33
C PRO A 64 -16.64 6.81 15.67
N VAL A 65 -16.36 5.60 16.14
CA VAL A 65 -17.17 4.44 15.78
C VAL A 65 -18.54 4.60 16.47
N THR A 66 -19.55 5.00 15.70
CA THR A 66 -20.92 5.17 16.21
C THR A 66 -21.63 3.82 16.24
N ASN A 67 -22.03 3.35 17.42
CA ASN A 67 -22.88 2.14 17.57
C ASN A 67 -24.36 2.43 17.24
N ASN A 68 -24.68 3.48 16.49
CA ASN A 68 -26.05 3.96 16.37
C ASN A 68 -26.93 2.99 15.58
N GLU A 69 -27.93 2.44 16.26
CA GLU A 69 -29.07 1.71 15.70
C GLU A 69 -30.08 2.64 14.97
N ASN A 70 -29.88 3.97 15.02
CA ASN A 70 -30.74 4.98 14.39
C ASN A 70 -30.00 5.70 13.25
N HIS A 71 -30.38 5.43 11.99
CA HIS A 71 -29.49 5.53 10.81
C HIS A 71 -29.84 6.59 9.73
N ASP A 72 -30.76 7.50 10.01
CA ASP A 72 -31.32 8.35 8.92
C ASP A 72 -30.57 9.64 8.57
N SER A 73 -29.40 9.95 9.17
CA SER A 73 -28.78 11.29 8.98
C SER A 73 -27.33 11.33 8.49
N PHE A 74 -26.77 10.24 7.94
CA PHE A 74 -25.31 10.14 7.68
C PHE A 74 -24.82 10.75 6.34
N LEU A 75 -25.70 11.17 5.43
CA LEU A 75 -25.32 11.64 4.09
C LEU A 75 -25.39 13.16 3.88
N GLU A 76 -25.74 13.95 4.90
CA GLU A 76 -25.49 15.38 4.79
C GLU A 76 -23.98 15.61 4.87
N ALA A 77 -23.39 15.98 3.72
CA ALA A 77 -22.01 16.46 3.66
C ALA A 77 -21.80 17.45 4.80
N PRO A 78 -20.71 17.35 5.59
CA PRO A 78 -20.50 18.21 6.74
C PRO A 78 -20.57 19.66 6.27
N LYS A 79 -21.71 20.32 6.53
CA LYS A 79 -21.88 21.75 6.31
C LYS A 79 -20.76 22.38 7.13
N SER A 80 -19.81 22.99 6.41
CA SER A 80 -18.61 23.70 6.90
C SER A 80 -18.43 23.57 8.41
N VAL A 81 -17.51 22.70 8.84
CA VAL A 81 -17.15 22.50 10.26
C VAL A 81 -16.75 23.85 10.87
N GLN A 82 -17.74 24.60 11.35
CA GLN A 82 -17.53 25.75 12.21
C GLN A 82 -17.05 25.18 13.52
N SER A 83 -15.79 25.51 13.86
CA SER A 83 -15.09 25.30 15.12
C SER A 83 -15.97 24.77 16.26
N VAL A 84 -16.18 23.46 16.32
CA VAL A 84 -16.85 22.84 17.45
C VAL A 84 -15.87 22.88 18.61
N ASN A 85 -16.16 23.76 19.57
CA ASN A 85 -15.46 24.01 20.82
C ASN A 85 -14.57 22.86 21.31
N ALA A 86 -13.25 23.08 21.24
CA ALA A 86 -12.17 22.15 21.64
C ALA A 86 -12.09 21.86 23.16
N ASN A 87 -13.11 22.16 23.95
CA ASN A 87 -13.05 22.12 25.42
C ASN A 87 -13.74 20.93 26.09
N LYS A 88 -14.26 19.94 25.34
CA LYS A 88 -14.68 18.68 25.95
C LYS A 88 -13.48 17.73 26.04
N LYS A 89 -12.80 17.75 27.19
CA LYS A 89 -11.91 16.66 27.65
C LYS A 89 -12.73 15.37 27.78
N SER A 90 -13.04 14.71 26.68
CA SER A 90 -13.63 13.39 26.69
C SER A 90 -12.55 12.39 27.08
N ASN A 91 -12.44 12.09 28.37
CA ASN A 91 -11.63 11.01 28.93
C ASN A 91 -12.14 9.59 28.55
N ALA A 92 -13.07 9.47 27.61
CA ALA A 92 -13.44 8.19 27.04
C ALA A 92 -12.60 7.98 25.78
N ALA A 93 -11.64 7.06 25.85
CA ALA A 93 -10.89 6.53 24.70
C ALA A 93 -11.86 5.79 23.76
N GLY A 94 -12.76 6.52 23.11
CA GLY A 94 -13.70 5.99 22.14
C GLY A 94 -12.92 5.34 21.00
N LYS A 95 -13.39 4.17 20.56
CA LYS A 95 -12.81 3.51 19.38
C LYS A 95 -12.98 4.44 18.18
N THR A 96 -11.89 4.72 17.47
CA THR A 96 -11.90 5.43 16.20
C THR A 96 -11.86 4.46 15.03
N VAL A 97 -12.24 4.93 13.85
CA VAL A 97 -12.15 4.15 12.61
C VAL A 97 -10.69 3.84 12.30
N LYS A 98 -10.41 2.56 12.04
CA LYS A 98 -9.10 2.10 11.55
C LYS A 98 -8.97 2.39 10.06
N PHE A 99 -7.81 2.90 9.65
CA PHE A 99 -7.54 3.20 8.25
C PHE A 99 -6.41 2.32 7.74
N VAL A 100 -6.66 1.58 6.67
CA VAL A 100 -5.70 0.65 6.08
C VAL A 100 -5.44 1.06 4.63
N ILE A 101 -4.18 1.24 4.28
CA ILE A 101 -3.77 1.47 2.90
C ILE A 101 -3.43 0.14 2.26
N ILE A 102 -4.02 -0.17 1.11
CA ILE A 102 -3.70 -1.35 0.30
C ILE A 102 -3.15 -0.86 -1.04
N SER A 103 -2.12 -1.52 -1.58
CA SER A 103 -1.58 -1.14 -2.89
C SER A 103 -0.96 -2.31 -3.64
N GLY A 104 -0.94 -2.21 -4.97
CA GLY A 104 -0.11 -3.04 -5.85
C GLY A 104 1.35 -2.59 -5.96
N MET A 105 1.76 -1.54 -5.23
CA MET A 105 3.15 -1.09 -5.19
C MET A 105 4.09 -2.21 -4.71
N ARG A 106 5.32 -2.21 -5.24
CA ARG A 106 6.45 -2.94 -4.65
C ARG A 106 6.72 -2.44 -3.25
N THR A 107 7.26 -3.28 -2.37
CA THR A 107 7.61 -2.85 -1.01
C THR A 107 8.52 -1.63 -0.99
N ARG A 108 9.60 -1.63 -1.79
CA ARG A 108 10.51 -0.47 -1.85
C ARG A 108 9.79 0.83 -2.23
N THR A 109 8.88 0.76 -3.21
CA THR A 109 8.09 1.92 -3.65
C THR A 109 7.11 2.37 -2.56
N LEU A 110 6.47 1.45 -1.84
CA LEU A 110 5.63 1.80 -0.69
C LEU A 110 6.48 2.52 0.37
N LEU A 111 7.60 1.94 0.79
CA LEU A 111 8.46 2.52 1.85
C LEU A 111 8.93 3.94 1.50
N GLN A 112 9.32 4.18 0.25
CA GLN A 112 9.68 5.51 -0.25
C GLN A 112 8.52 6.51 -0.22
N ARG A 113 7.26 6.04 -0.35
CA ARG A 113 6.08 6.89 -0.48
C ARG A 113 5.30 7.08 0.82
N ILE A 114 5.45 6.19 1.80
CA ILE A 114 4.88 6.33 3.16
C ILE A 114 5.04 7.74 3.75
N PRO A 115 6.18 8.43 3.57
CA PRO A 115 6.35 9.79 4.09
C PRO A 115 5.34 10.78 3.50
N PHE A 116 4.76 10.49 2.34
CA PHE A 116 3.85 11.34 1.59
C PHE A 116 2.39 10.87 1.66
N LEU A 117 2.15 9.59 1.97
CA LEU A 117 0.83 8.99 2.12
C LEU A 117 0.13 9.44 3.42
N PRO A 118 -1.21 9.29 3.52
CA PRO A 118 -1.90 9.39 4.80
C PRO A 118 -1.30 8.42 5.83
N SER A 119 -1.26 8.82 7.10
CA SER A 119 -0.97 7.86 8.17
C SER A 119 -2.10 6.83 8.25
N ALA A 120 -1.74 5.57 8.36
CA ALA A 120 -2.63 4.43 8.39
C ALA A 120 -2.26 3.51 9.57
N ASP A 121 -3.24 2.77 10.07
CA ASP A 121 -3.05 1.74 11.09
C ASP A 121 -2.31 0.51 10.53
N ALA A 122 -2.47 0.24 9.23
CA ALA A 122 -1.70 -0.76 8.50
C ALA A 122 -1.45 -0.35 7.05
N TYR A 123 -0.33 -0.81 6.50
CA TYR A 123 0.05 -0.64 5.10
C TYR A 123 0.24 -2.01 4.45
N CYS A 124 -0.52 -2.29 3.42
CA CYS A 124 -0.44 -3.52 2.65
C CYS A 124 0.11 -3.21 1.26
N CYS A 125 1.16 -3.92 0.82
CA CYS A 125 1.72 -3.80 -0.53
C CYS A 125 1.74 -5.13 -1.25
N GLU A 126 2.17 -5.12 -2.52
CA GLU A 126 2.23 -6.31 -3.38
C GLU A 126 0.89 -7.05 -3.47
N GLY A 127 -0.20 -6.28 -3.54
CA GLY A 127 -1.55 -6.85 -3.59
C GLY A 127 -2.02 -7.46 -2.26
N GLY A 128 -1.39 -7.12 -1.14
CA GLY A 128 -1.73 -7.63 0.19
C GLY A 128 -0.86 -8.80 0.64
N GLY A 129 0.13 -9.21 -0.15
CA GLY A 129 1.07 -10.25 0.27
C GLY A 129 2.03 -9.82 1.39
N ARG A 130 2.13 -8.51 1.67
CA ARG A 130 2.94 -7.96 2.76
C ARG A 130 2.18 -6.90 3.54
N ILE A 131 2.20 -7.00 4.87
CA ILE A 131 1.46 -6.12 5.79
C ILE A 131 2.47 -5.50 6.77
N PHE A 132 2.38 -4.18 6.96
CA PHE A 132 3.20 -3.43 7.89
C PHE A 132 2.33 -2.64 8.88
N TYR A 133 2.68 -2.69 10.16
CA TYR A 133 2.05 -1.89 11.20
C TYR A 133 2.97 -0.75 11.66
N GLN A 134 2.38 0.38 12.04
CA GLN A 134 3.12 1.47 12.67
C GLN A 134 3.46 1.10 14.12
N ILE A 135 4.74 1.22 14.50
CA ILE A 135 5.18 1.14 15.88
C ILE A 135 5.67 2.51 16.32
N PRO A 136 5.23 3.02 17.49
CA PRO A 136 5.79 4.24 18.05
C PRO A 136 7.31 4.14 18.21
N VAL A 137 8.05 5.14 17.74
CA VAL A 137 9.46 5.29 18.14
C VAL A 137 9.44 5.74 19.59
N GLY A 138 9.95 4.90 20.50
CA GLY A 138 10.13 5.30 21.90
C GLY A 138 10.92 6.61 21.97
N LYS A 139 10.62 7.47 22.96
CA LYS A 139 11.47 8.64 23.19
C LYS A 139 12.91 8.15 23.37
N PRO A 140 13.90 8.71 22.65
CA PRO A 140 15.29 8.33 22.88
C PRO A 140 15.57 8.51 24.37
N LYS A 141 16.10 7.47 25.03
CA LYS A 141 16.56 7.60 26.41
C LYS A 141 17.72 8.58 26.39
N ASN A 142 17.73 9.56 27.29
CA ASN A 142 18.71 10.65 27.33
C ASN A 142 20.14 10.12 27.08
N GLY A 143 20.72 10.47 25.93
CA GLY A 143 22.09 10.09 25.55
C GLY A 143 22.22 8.97 24.51
N GLU A 144 21.15 8.23 24.18
CA GLU A 144 21.18 7.31 23.04
C GLU A 144 21.00 8.10 21.73
N THR A 145 22.13 8.39 21.08
CA THR A 145 22.14 8.74 19.66
C THR A 145 21.53 7.57 18.91
N THR A 146 20.32 7.75 18.38
CA THR A 146 19.75 6.79 17.45
C THR A 146 20.52 6.92 16.13
N SER A 147 21.71 6.32 16.05
CA SER A 147 22.40 6.15 14.77
C SER A 147 21.54 5.23 13.92
N ILE A 148 20.86 5.83 12.95
CA ILE A 148 20.03 5.12 11.98
C ILE A 148 20.99 4.72 10.87
N ILE A 149 21.49 3.49 10.95
CA ILE A 149 22.38 2.90 9.94
C ILE A 149 21.52 2.20 8.87
N ASP A 150 21.70 2.66 7.64
CA ASP A 150 21.24 2.20 6.31
C ASP A 150 22.31 2.81 5.38
N ASP A 151 22.90 2.22 4.35
CA ASP A 151 22.81 0.97 3.60
C ASP A 151 24.30 0.54 3.47
N SER A 152 24.66 -0.72 3.77
CA SER A 152 26.03 -1.32 3.64
C SER A 152 27.09 -1.04 4.75
N GLY A 153 27.03 -1.71 5.89
CA GLY A 153 27.97 -2.84 6.00
C GLY A 153 28.18 -3.40 7.40
N GLU A 154 27.12 -4.01 7.93
CA GLU A 154 27.08 -5.05 9.00
C GLU A 154 27.52 -4.62 10.43
N GLU A 155 27.00 -5.16 11.55
CA GLU A 155 25.99 -6.21 11.80
C GLU A 155 24.88 -5.67 12.71
N ALA A 156 23.63 -6.01 12.41
CA ALA A 156 22.61 -6.19 13.44
C ALA A 156 22.34 -7.70 13.51
N ASP A 157 23.11 -8.38 14.36
CA ASP A 157 22.88 -9.76 14.72
C ASP A 157 21.79 -9.80 15.81
N VAL A 158 20.53 -9.75 15.36
CA VAL A 158 19.33 -9.87 16.22
C VAL A 158 18.26 -10.60 15.41
N GLU A 159 17.92 -11.81 15.85
CA GLU A 159 16.87 -12.71 15.32
C GLU A 159 15.45 -12.10 15.19
N ASN A 160 15.26 -10.82 15.49
CA ASN A 160 14.05 -10.05 15.20
C ASN A 160 14.34 -9.02 14.11
N LYS A 161 14.31 -9.46 12.85
CA LYS A 161 14.45 -8.61 11.64
C LYS A 161 13.36 -7.51 11.63
N THR A 162 13.65 -6.40 12.30
CA THR A 162 12.97 -5.13 12.08
C THR A 162 13.39 -4.65 10.69
N MET A 163 12.66 -5.04 9.65
CA MET A 163 12.99 -4.62 8.29
C MET A 163 12.64 -3.14 8.10
N GLY A 164 13.69 -2.32 8.09
CA GLY A 164 13.65 -0.94 7.65
C GLY A 164 12.98 -0.02 8.66
N THR A 165 13.77 0.89 9.24
CA THR A 165 13.18 2.11 9.78
C THR A 165 12.84 2.99 8.58
N ALA A 166 11.58 2.97 8.12
CA ALA A 166 11.13 4.00 7.18
C ALA A 166 11.05 5.32 7.97
N LEU A 167 12.11 6.13 7.93
CA LEU A 167 12.04 7.49 8.42
C LEU A 167 11.29 8.31 7.38
N PRO A 168 10.10 8.82 7.69
CA PRO A 168 9.51 9.79 6.82
C PRO A 168 10.38 11.05 6.83
N GLU A 169 11.08 11.30 5.72
CA GLU A 169 11.62 12.63 5.46
C GLU A 169 10.45 13.61 5.58
N ILE A 170 10.56 14.50 6.56
CA ILE A 170 9.56 15.52 6.81
C ILE A 170 9.63 16.48 5.62
N TYR A 171 8.71 16.31 4.66
CA TYR A 171 8.58 17.26 3.58
C TYR A 171 8.18 18.62 4.18
N GLU A 172 9.04 19.64 4.04
CA GLU A 172 8.96 20.93 4.76
C GLU A 172 7.60 21.64 4.65
N SER A 173 6.79 21.34 3.63
CA SER A 173 5.47 21.94 3.45
C SER A 173 4.36 21.35 4.35
N ARG A 174 4.68 20.50 5.34
CA ARG A 174 3.70 19.75 6.16
C ARG A 174 3.29 20.41 7.48
N ASN A 175 3.75 21.62 7.77
CA ASN A 175 3.63 22.21 9.10
C ASN A 175 2.21 22.59 9.56
N GLU A 176 1.16 22.49 8.73
CA GLU A 176 -0.09 23.20 9.08
C GLU A 176 -1.25 22.38 9.66
N GLU A 177 -1.61 21.13 9.28
CA GLU A 177 -2.81 20.52 9.94
C GLU A 177 -3.06 19.01 9.77
N GLY A 178 -2.12 18.25 9.19
CA GLY A 178 -2.36 16.83 8.89
C GLY A 178 -1.12 15.93 8.76
N ALA A 179 0.05 16.42 9.15
CA ALA A 179 1.26 15.60 9.16
C ALA A 179 1.14 14.44 10.16
N VAL A 180 1.79 13.32 9.86
CA VAL A 180 1.89 12.22 10.82
C VAL A 180 2.55 12.75 12.09
N GLN A 181 1.78 12.77 13.18
CA GLN A 181 2.22 13.31 14.44
C GLN A 181 3.18 12.31 15.09
N GLY A 182 4.48 12.50 14.86
CA GLY A 182 5.55 11.71 15.48
C GLY A 182 6.26 10.75 14.53
N HIS A 183 7.50 10.44 14.90
CA HIS A 183 8.31 9.43 14.26
C HIS A 183 7.71 8.05 14.57
N PHE A 184 7.53 7.22 13.54
CA PHE A 184 7.11 5.83 13.68
C PHE A 184 8.08 4.93 12.92
N ARG A 185 8.17 3.66 13.35
CA ARG A 185 8.79 2.59 12.57
C ARG A 185 7.70 1.74 11.94
N LEU A 186 8.07 0.95 10.95
CA LEU A 186 7.21 -0.09 10.41
C LEU A 186 7.71 -1.44 10.90
N GLN A 187 6.78 -2.31 11.29
CA GLN A 187 7.05 -3.71 11.54
C GLN A 187 6.21 -4.55 10.58
N GLU A 188 6.87 -5.46 9.87
CA GLU A 188 6.18 -6.44 9.04
C GLU A 188 5.45 -7.48 9.91
N ASP A 189 4.26 -7.88 9.48
CA ASP A 189 3.50 -8.97 10.08
C ASP A 189 4.18 -10.31 9.77
N MET A 190 4.93 -10.85 10.75
CA MET A 190 5.71 -12.08 10.56
C MET A 190 4.85 -13.35 10.49
N GLU A 191 3.66 -13.35 11.12
CA GLU A 191 2.72 -14.46 11.00
C GLU A 191 2.11 -14.49 9.59
N TRP A 192 1.71 -13.32 9.07
CA TRP A 192 1.30 -13.20 7.68
C TRP A 192 2.43 -13.58 6.72
N ARG A 193 3.66 -13.16 7.06
CA ARG A 193 4.84 -13.50 6.26
C ARG A 193 5.01 -15.02 6.14
N LYS A 194 4.90 -15.73 7.26
CA LYS A 194 4.94 -17.20 7.31
C LYS A 194 3.84 -17.83 6.46
N ILE A 195 2.63 -17.26 6.48
CA ILE A 195 1.51 -17.73 5.66
C ILE A 195 1.82 -17.60 4.16
N MET A 196 2.32 -16.46 3.66
CA MET A 196 2.66 -16.38 2.23
C MET A 196 3.98 -17.08 1.88
N GLY A 197 4.84 -17.34 2.86
CA GLY A 197 6.05 -18.14 2.71
C GLY A 197 5.78 -19.62 2.48
N HIS A 198 4.53 -20.08 2.63
CA HIS A 198 4.17 -21.46 2.33
C HIS A 198 4.33 -21.78 0.83
N VAL A 199 4.70 -23.01 0.50
CA VAL A 199 4.90 -23.48 -0.89
C VAL A 199 3.64 -23.38 -1.76
N SER A 200 2.45 -23.40 -1.14
CA SER A 200 1.18 -23.17 -1.84
C SER A 200 0.90 -21.68 -2.16
N ALA A 201 1.78 -20.77 -1.75
CA ALA A 201 1.68 -19.33 -1.96
C ALA A 201 2.94 -18.81 -2.68
N ALA A 202 3.73 -17.95 -2.05
CA ALA A 202 4.95 -17.37 -2.62
C ALA A 202 6.23 -18.15 -2.30
N GLY A 203 6.18 -19.15 -1.41
CA GLY A 203 7.36 -19.93 -1.01
C GLY A 203 8.32 -19.16 -0.08
N PRO A 204 9.25 -19.88 0.60
CA PRO A 204 10.15 -19.28 1.59
C PRO A 204 11.09 -18.24 0.97
N ASP A 205 11.54 -18.49 -0.26
CA ASP A 205 12.43 -17.62 -1.03
C ASP A 205 11.68 -16.47 -1.72
N GLY A 206 10.34 -16.48 -1.66
CA GLY A 206 9.53 -15.47 -2.31
C GLY A 206 9.90 -14.07 -1.86
N TYR A 207 10.23 -13.88 -0.59
CA TYR A 207 10.53 -12.57 -0.01
C TYR A 207 11.91 -12.00 -0.36
N ASP A 208 12.75 -12.77 -1.04
CA ASP A 208 13.99 -12.24 -1.55
C ASP A 208 13.78 -11.70 -2.97
N GLY A 209 13.54 -10.38 -3.03
CA GLY A 209 13.35 -9.66 -4.29
C GLY A 209 14.57 -9.68 -5.22
N ILE A 210 15.73 -10.15 -4.75
CA ILE A 210 17.00 -10.23 -5.49
C ILE A 210 17.18 -11.62 -6.13
N VAL A 211 16.58 -12.67 -5.55
CA VAL A 211 16.70 -14.03 -6.07
C VAL A 211 16.10 -14.14 -7.47
N ASP A 212 16.83 -14.79 -8.38
CA ASP A 212 16.36 -15.05 -9.73
C ASP A 212 15.09 -15.91 -9.74
N ILE A 213 14.15 -15.63 -10.64
CA ILE A 213 12.86 -16.33 -10.71
C ILE A 213 12.98 -17.84 -10.93
N GLN A 214 14.09 -18.31 -11.54
CA GLN A 214 14.35 -19.75 -11.70
C GLN A 214 14.63 -20.45 -10.38
N LYS A 215 15.08 -19.71 -9.36
CA LYS A 215 15.45 -20.23 -8.04
C LYS A 215 14.36 -20.06 -6.98
N ARG A 216 13.29 -19.29 -7.26
CA ARG A 216 12.23 -19.04 -6.29
C ARG A 216 11.26 -20.21 -6.20
N ASP A 217 11.09 -20.77 -5.01
CA ASP A 217 10.09 -21.82 -4.77
C ASP A 217 8.67 -21.30 -4.60
N GLY A 218 7.69 -22.20 -4.67
CA GLY A 218 6.28 -21.88 -4.40
C GLY A 218 5.40 -21.75 -5.65
N LEU A 219 4.08 -21.79 -5.42
CA LEU A 219 3.05 -21.82 -6.45
C LEU A 219 3.10 -20.58 -7.36
N LEU A 220 3.25 -19.39 -6.76
CA LEU A 220 3.32 -18.12 -7.48
C LEU A 220 4.45 -18.12 -8.51
N TRP A 221 5.66 -18.48 -8.08
CA TRP A 221 6.85 -18.44 -8.92
C TRP A 221 6.91 -19.60 -9.91
N SER A 222 6.35 -20.76 -9.55
CA SER A 222 6.13 -21.86 -10.49
C SER A 222 5.22 -21.43 -11.65
N PHE A 223 4.15 -20.70 -11.35
CA PHE A 223 3.28 -20.14 -12.38
C PHE A 223 3.98 -19.04 -13.20
N ALA A 224 4.75 -18.16 -12.56
CA ALA A 224 5.53 -17.14 -13.24
C ALA A 224 6.51 -17.76 -14.26
N ARG A 225 7.24 -18.81 -13.88
CA ARG A 225 8.11 -19.58 -14.79
C ARG A 225 7.33 -20.21 -15.94
N LYS A 226 6.14 -20.76 -15.68
CA LYS A 226 5.27 -21.29 -16.74
C LYS A 226 4.90 -20.20 -17.76
N LEU A 227 4.54 -19.00 -17.31
CA LEU A 227 4.24 -17.88 -18.21
C LEU A 227 5.46 -17.46 -19.02
N VAL A 228 6.65 -17.39 -18.42
CA VAL A 228 7.90 -17.11 -19.16
C VAL A 228 8.15 -18.17 -20.24
N LYS A 229 7.98 -19.46 -19.94
CA LYS A 229 8.09 -20.56 -20.93
C LYS A 229 7.07 -20.45 -22.05
N MET A 230 5.87 -19.93 -21.76
CA MET A 230 4.86 -19.62 -22.76
C MET A 230 5.18 -18.34 -23.56
N GLY A 231 6.29 -17.66 -23.28
CA GLY A 231 6.77 -16.47 -23.98
C GLY A 231 6.15 -15.16 -23.49
N TRP A 232 5.65 -15.11 -22.24
CA TRP A 232 5.18 -13.87 -21.62
C TRP A 232 6.35 -13.08 -21.02
N VAL A 233 6.33 -11.77 -21.21
CA VAL A 233 7.26 -10.86 -20.52
C VAL A 233 6.64 -10.46 -19.19
N ILE A 234 7.30 -10.82 -18.10
CA ILE A 234 6.85 -10.54 -16.75
C ILE A 234 7.85 -9.63 -16.01
N ASP A 235 7.34 -8.87 -15.06
CA ASP A 235 8.05 -7.98 -14.17
C ASP A 235 7.90 -8.51 -12.74
N TYR A 236 8.97 -9.14 -12.25
CA TYR A 236 9.05 -9.70 -10.89
C TYR A 236 10.06 -8.95 -10.01
N SER A 237 10.80 -8.00 -10.58
CA SER A 237 11.90 -7.33 -9.89
C SER A 237 11.35 -6.50 -8.72
N GLY A 238 11.90 -6.72 -7.52
CA GLY A 238 11.50 -6.03 -6.31
C GLY A 238 10.12 -6.41 -5.76
N TYR A 239 9.50 -7.47 -6.28
CA TYR A 239 8.33 -8.09 -5.67
C TYR A 239 8.72 -9.36 -4.92
N GLY A 240 8.10 -9.61 -3.77
CA GLY A 240 8.26 -10.86 -3.04
C GLY A 240 7.06 -11.81 -3.05
N THR A 241 5.86 -11.27 -3.23
CA THR A 241 4.58 -11.99 -3.14
C THR A 241 3.65 -11.69 -4.29
N CYS A 242 4.17 -11.05 -5.33
CA CYS A 242 3.44 -10.66 -6.52
C CYS A 242 4.36 -10.73 -7.75
N PHE A 243 3.82 -10.83 -8.95
CA PHE A 243 4.52 -10.42 -10.17
C PHE A 243 3.52 -9.79 -11.13
N ARG A 244 4.05 -9.03 -12.08
CA ARG A 244 3.24 -8.25 -13.02
C ARG A 244 3.49 -8.68 -14.45
N VAL A 245 2.44 -8.81 -15.24
CA VAL A 245 2.52 -8.87 -16.70
C VAL A 245 2.11 -7.50 -17.21
N HIS A 246 2.89 -6.88 -18.10
CA HIS A 246 2.59 -5.55 -18.63
C HIS A 246 2.23 -5.64 -20.11
N ARG A 247 1.02 -5.23 -20.51
CA ARG A 247 0.53 -5.39 -21.90
C ARG A 247 1.46 -4.71 -22.91
N GLY A 248 1.85 -3.47 -22.63
CA GLY A 248 2.75 -2.70 -23.51
C GLY A 248 4.19 -3.21 -23.59
N LYS A 249 4.60 -4.20 -22.78
CA LYS A 249 5.95 -4.79 -22.81
C LYS A 249 6.01 -6.15 -23.51
N GLN A 250 4.87 -6.68 -23.97
CA GLN A 250 4.85 -7.99 -24.62
C GLN A 250 5.49 -7.91 -26.02
N LEU A 251 6.35 -8.87 -26.35
CA LEU A 251 7.07 -8.90 -27.64
C LEU A 251 6.14 -9.23 -28.82
N HIS A 252 5.17 -10.13 -28.60
CA HIS A 252 4.22 -10.55 -29.62
C HIS A 252 2.96 -9.66 -29.58
N LYS A 253 2.63 -9.01 -30.71
CA LYS A 253 1.42 -8.16 -30.83
C LYS A 253 0.12 -8.87 -30.46
N ALA A 254 -0.01 -10.18 -30.74
CA ALA A 254 -1.18 -10.96 -30.33
C ALA A 254 -1.39 -10.91 -28.81
N LYS A 255 -0.30 -11.00 -28.02
CA LYS A 255 -0.32 -10.89 -26.56
C LYS A 255 -0.52 -9.47 -26.02
N GLN A 256 -0.55 -8.48 -26.91
CA GLN A 256 -0.94 -7.12 -26.58
C GLN A 256 -2.45 -6.88 -26.77
N SER A 257 -3.18 -7.84 -27.34
CA SER A 257 -4.63 -7.70 -27.52
C SER A 257 -5.33 -7.61 -26.16
N LYS A 258 -6.36 -6.77 -26.11
CA LYS A 258 -7.13 -6.54 -24.88
C LYS A 258 -7.82 -7.82 -24.40
N GLU A 259 -8.33 -8.63 -25.32
CA GLU A 259 -9.02 -9.90 -25.02
C GLU A 259 -8.09 -10.92 -24.35
N ILE A 260 -6.92 -11.17 -24.95
CA ILE A 260 -5.93 -12.08 -24.38
C ILE A 260 -5.50 -11.61 -22.97
N PHE A 261 -5.37 -10.30 -22.79
CA PHE A 261 -4.85 -9.75 -21.54
C PHE A 261 -5.89 -9.65 -20.42
N ASP A 262 -7.11 -9.26 -20.75
CA ASP A 262 -8.18 -9.02 -19.77
C ASP A 262 -8.98 -10.30 -19.49
N VAL A 263 -8.94 -11.30 -20.38
CA VAL A 263 -9.73 -12.54 -20.27
C VAL A 263 -8.85 -13.78 -20.20
N GLU A 264 -8.06 -14.07 -21.25
CA GLU A 264 -7.35 -15.35 -21.34
C GLU A 264 -6.25 -15.49 -20.28
N LEU A 265 -5.40 -14.47 -20.12
CA LEU A 265 -4.27 -14.50 -19.19
C LEU A 265 -4.73 -14.69 -17.72
N PRO A 266 -5.74 -13.96 -17.19
CA PRO A 266 -6.35 -14.26 -15.89
C PRO A 266 -6.90 -15.68 -15.73
N ASN A 267 -7.35 -16.31 -16.82
CA ASN A 267 -7.86 -17.68 -16.82
C ASN A 267 -6.76 -18.74 -16.79
N LEU A 268 -5.51 -18.38 -17.10
CA LEU A 268 -4.37 -19.30 -17.01
C LEU A 268 -3.90 -19.59 -15.58
N LYS A 269 -4.33 -18.78 -14.59
CA LYS A 269 -3.85 -18.91 -13.21
C LYS A 269 -4.30 -20.25 -12.59
N PRO A 270 -3.42 -20.96 -11.87
CA PRO A 270 -3.81 -22.13 -11.08
C PRO A 270 -4.69 -21.72 -9.89
N ALA A 271 -5.43 -22.70 -9.33
CA ALA A 271 -6.07 -22.56 -8.02
C ALA A 271 -5.01 -22.23 -6.95
N GLY A 272 -5.37 -21.37 -5.98
CA GLY A 272 -4.44 -20.84 -4.97
C GLY A 272 -3.81 -19.49 -5.34
N LEU A 273 -4.00 -19.01 -6.58
CA LEU A 273 -3.60 -17.66 -7.00
C LEU A 273 -4.82 -16.81 -7.35
N ALA A 274 -4.69 -15.51 -7.12
CA ALA A 274 -5.59 -14.48 -7.59
C ALA A 274 -4.86 -13.55 -8.58
N CYS A 275 -5.63 -12.71 -9.26
CA CYS A 275 -5.09 -11.67 -10.10
C CYS A 275 -5.97 -10.42 -10.11
N SER A 276 -5.36 -9.27 -10.41
CA SER A 276 -6.07 -8.01 -10.68
C SER A 276 -5.51 -7.33 -11.92
N THR A 277 -6.38 -6.63 -12.64
CA THR A 277 -6.01 -5.78 -13.78
C THR A 277 -5.93 -4.33 -13.32
N ASN A 278 -4.82 -3.64 -13.61
CA ASN A 278 -4.68 -2.21 -13.37
C ASN A 278 -3.68 -1.58 -14.35
N LEU A 279 -4.00 -0.39 -14.88
CA LEU A 279 -3.13 0.39 -15.78
C LEU A 279 -2.54 -0.43 -16.93
N GLY A 280 -3.32 -1.33 -17.55
CA GLY A 280 -2.84 -2.19 -18.63
C GLY A 280 -1.85 -3.28 -18.19
N CYS A 281 -1.87 -3.62 -16.91
CA CYS A 281 -1.09 -4.69 -16.30
C CYS A 281 -1.99 -5.74 -15.65
N VAL A 282 -1.56 -7.00 -15.60
CA VAL A 282 -2.15 -8.05 -14.75
C VAL A 282 -1.17 -8.36 -13.65
N ASP A 283 -1.59 -8.14 -12.40
CA ASP A 283 -0.86 -8.54 -11.21
C ASP A 283 -1.33 -9.94 -10.80
N PHE A 284 -0.40 -10.85 -10.52
CA PHE A 284 -0.66 -12.17 -9.95
C PHE A 284 -0.06 -12.27 -8.56
N TYR A 285 -0.81 -12.85 -7.62
CA TYR A 285 -0.43 -12.97 -6.21
C TYR A 285 -1.19 -14.15 -5.57
N PRO A 286 -0.77 -14.67 -4.41
CA PRO A 286 -1.53 -15.68 -3.67
C PRO A 286 -2.98 -15.23 -3.41
N ASP A 287 -3.95 -16.11 -3.56
CA ASP A 287 -5.37 -15.78 -3.35
C ASP A 287 -5.68 -15.26 -1.94
N ARG A 288 -4.92 -15.74 -0.94
CA ARG A 288 -4.96 -15.30 0.45
C ARG A 288 -4.64 -13.82 0.64
N SER A 289 -3.97 -13.15 -0.32
CA SER A 289 -3.60 -11.73 -0.20
C SER A 289 -4.82 -10.79 -0.13
N GLY A 290 -6.03 -11.26 -0.44
CA GLY A 290 -7.28 -10.55 -0.18
C GLY A 290 -7.61 -9.42 -1.16
N LYS A 291 -6.70 -9.04 -2.06
CA LYS A 291 -7.00 -8.10 -3.15
C LYS A 291 -7.84 -8.80 -4.21
N LYS A 292 -9.17 -8.68 -4.13
CA LYS A 292 -10.08 -9.09 -5.20
C LYS A 292 -10.64 -7.85 -5.87
N ASN A 293 -10.36 -7.67 -7.16
CA ASN A 293 -11.13 -6.76 -7.99
C ASN A 293 -12.46 -7.47 -8.29
N TRP A 294 -13.49 -7.15 -7.51
CA TRP A 294 -14.89 -7.21 -7.93
C TRP A 294 -15.17 -6.33 -9.14
#